data_AF-A0A7W8D525-F1
#
_entry.id   AF-A0A7W8D525-F1
#
_cell.length_a   1.000
_cell.length_b   1.000
_cell.length_c   1.000
_cell.angle_alpha   90.00
_cell.angle_beta   90.00
_cell.angle_gamma   90.00
#
_symmetry.space_group_name_H-M   'P 1'
#
loop_
_entity.id
_entity.type
_entity.pdbx_description
1 polymer ?
#
loop_
_entity_poly.entity_id
_entity_poly.type
_entity_poly.pdbx_seq_one_letter_code
_entity_poly.pdbx_strand_id
1 'polypeptide(L)' 'MGSFSIVHWGIVLAIPVIVIVIIAKLATSASRRNSADARPVASRLAELDDLRARGVIDAAEADAQRARILRDL' A
#
# COMPACT_ATOMS: atom_id res chain seq x y z
N MET A 1 -18.89 -16.79 31.63
CA MET A 1 -19.34 -16.97 30.23
C MET A 1 -19.06 -15.71 29.40
N GLY A 2 -17.79 -15.28 29.27
CA GLY A 2 -17.43 -14.02 28.59
C GLY A 2 -16.26 -14.10 27.61
N SER A 3 -15.43 -15.16 27.66
CA SER A 3 -14.28 -15.31 26.78
C SER A 3 -14.64 -15.59 25.32
N PHE A 4 -15.79 -16.23 25.04
CA PHE A 4 -16.18 -16.54 23.66
C PHE A 4 -16.51 -15.29 22.84
N SER A 5 -17.14 -14.27 23.45
CA SER A 5 -17.50 -13.04 22.72
C SER A 5 -16.26 -12.24 22.31
N ILE A 6 -15.30 -12.04 23.21
CA ILE A 6 -14.09 -11.24 22.90
C ILE A 6 -13.26 -11.88 21.79
N VAL A 7 -13.12 -13.21 21.80
CA VAL A 7 -12.42 -13.93 20.73
C VAL A 7 -13.20 -13.86 19.41
N HIS A 8 -14.53 -13.95 19.45
CA HIS A 8 -15.37 -13.78 18.25
C HIS A 8 -15.23 -12.38 17.64
N TRP A 9 -15.30 -11.32 18.44
CA TRP A 9 -15.11 -9.95 17.97
C TRP A 9 -13.70 -9.73 17.41
N GLY A 10 -12.68 -10.35 18.02
CA GLY A 10 -11.31 -10.34 17.49
C GLY A 10 -11.19 -11.01 16.11
N ILE A 11 -11.82 -12.17 15.90
CA ILE A 11 -11.81 -12.86 14.60
C ILE A 11 -12.58 -12.07 13.55
N VAL A 12 -13.75 -11.52 13.90
CA VAL A 12 -14.57 -10.71 12.99
C VAL A 12 -13.81 -9.45 12.52
N LEU A 13 -13.03 -8.82 13.41
CA LEU A 13 -12.19 -7.68 13.07
C LEU A 13 -10.90 -8.09 12.33
N ALA A 14 -10.37 -9.30 12.56
CA ALA A 14 -9.17 -9.78 11.90
C ALA A 14 -9.40 -10.13 10.43
N ILE A 15 -10.58 -10.63 10.06
CA ILE A 15 -10.93 -11.00 8.68
C ILE A 15 -10.73 -9.83 7.69
N PRO A 16 -11.32 -8.63 7.89
CA PRO A 16 -11.13 -7.53 6.95
C PRO A 16 -9.66 -7.07 6.87
N VAL A 17 -8.92 -7.11 7.99
CA VAL A 17 -7.49 -6.77 8.01
C VAL A 17 -6.68 -7.77 7.15
N ILE A 18 -6.94 -9.07 7.30
CA ILE A 18 -6.27 -10.12 6.51
C ILE A 18 -6.57 -9.94 5.02
N VAL A 19 -7.83 -9.65 4.66
CA VAL A 19 -8.23 -9.41 3.26
C VAL A 19 -7.48 -8.21 2.67
N ILE A 20 -7.39 -7.09 3.40
CA ILE A 20 -6.65 -5.90 2.97
C ILE A 20 -5.16 -6.23 2.76
N VAL A 21 -4.55 -6.95 3.69
CA VAL A 21 -3.13 -7.37 3.58
C VAL A 21 -2.91 -8.26 2.36
N ILE A 22 -3.81 -9.21 2.10
CA ILE A 22 -3.73 -10.09 0.92
C ILE A 22 -3.82 -9.27 -0.37
N ILE A 23 -4.78 -8.35 -0.47
CA ILE A 23 -4.96 -7.48 -1.63
C ILE A 23 -3.71 -6.61 -1.84
N ALA A 24 -3.21 -5.99 -0.76
CA ALA A 24 -2.00 -5.17 -0.81
C ALA A 24 -0.79 -5.97 -1.27
N LYS A 25 -0.64 -7.21 -0.78
CA LYS A 25 0.46 -8.10 -1.18
C LYS A 25 0.34 -8.59 -2.62
N LEU A 26 -0.88 -8.86 -3.08
CA LEU A 26 -1.15 -9.19 -4.49
C LEU A 26 -0.82 -8.01 -5.39
N ALA A 27 -1.23 -6.79 -5.00
CA ALA A 27 -0.94 -5.57 -5.74
C ALA A 27 0.56 -5.27 -5.83
N THR A 28 1.31 -5.43 -4.73
CA THR A 28 2.77 -5.25 -4.75
C THR A 28 3.49 -6.33 -5.55
N SER A 29 3.03 -7.59 -5.47
CA SER A 29 3.57 -8.69 -6.27
C SER A 29 3.30 -8.52 -7.77
N ALA A 30 2.11 -8.02 -8.13
CA ALA A 30 1.76 -7.73 -9.51
C ALA A 30 2.53 -6.52 -10.06
N SER A 31 2.73 -5.48 -9.23
CA SER A 31 3.46 -4.27 -9.59
C SER A 31 4.94 -4.54 -9.91
N ARG A 32 5.57 -5.50 -9.21
CA ARG A 32 6.95 -5.93 -9.55
C ARG A 32 7.08 -6.56 -10.93
N ARG A 33 6.04 -7.19 -11.47
CA ARG A 33 6.09 -7.79 -12.81
C ARG A 33 5.85 -6.78 -13.93
N ASN A 34 5.22 -5.64 -13.64
CA ASN A 34 4.94 -4.58 -14.61
C ASN A 34 5.96 -3.43 -14.62
N SER A 35 7.01 -3.52 -13.79
CA SER A 35 8.03 -2.46 -13.66
C SER A 35 9.13 -2.53 -14.73
N ALA A 36 9.07 -3.47 -15.67
CA ALA A 36 10.07 -3.61 -16.72
C ALA A 36 9.87 -2.64 -17.91
N ASP A 37 8.66 -2.11 -18.12
CA ASP A 37 8.38 -1.26 -19.29
C ASP A 37 7.65 0.04 -18.89
N ALA A 38 8.42 1.12 -18.86
CA ALA A 38 7.99 2.47 -19.23
C ALA A 38 6.64 3.00 -18.68
N ARG A 39 6.33 2.82 -17.39
CA ARG A 39 5.29 3.66 -16.77
C ARG A 39 5.76 5.12 -16.76
N PRO A 40 4.97 6.08 -17.32
CA PRO A 40 5.32 7.49 -17.35
C PRO A 40 5.64 8.03 -15.96
N VAL A 41 6.66 8.89 -15.84
CA VAL A 41 7.05 9.49 -14.54
C VAL A 41 5.86 10.19 -13.86
N ALA A 42 4.99 10.84 -14.64
CA ALA A 42 3.78 11.47 -14.15
C ALA A 42 2.81 10.49 -13.46
N SER A 43 2.67 9.25 -13.95
CA SER A 43 1.78 8.27 -13.33
C SER A 43 2.34 7.71 -12.03
N ARG A 44 3.68 7.58 -11.92
CA ARG A 44 4.33 7.18 -10.67
C ARG A 44 4.22 8.24 -9.59
N LEU A 45 4.36 9.52 -9.95
CA LEU A 45 4.17 10.63 -9.02
C LEU A 45 2.73 10.73 -8.51
N ALA A 46 1.74 10.56 -9.40
CA ALA A 46 0.33 10.55 -9.01
C ALA A 46 -0.01 9.37 -8.08
N GLU A 47 0.55 8.19 -8.33
CA GLU A 47 0.38 7.02 -7.45
C GLU A 47 1.00 7.24 -6.07
N LEU A 48 2.13 7.95 -5.99
CA LEU A 48 2.76 8.35 -4.73
C LEU A 48 1.87 9.30 -3.91
N ASP A 49 1.29 10.31 -4.55
CA ASP A 49 0.40 11.27 -3.90
C ASP A 49 -0.90 10.57 -3.42
N ASP A 50 -1.41 9.59 -4.16
CA ASP A 50 -2.56 8.77 -3.76
C ASP A 50 -2.23 7.85 -2.56
N LEU A 51 -1.02 7.30 -2.50
CA LEU A 51 -0.56 6.53 -1.33
C LEU A 51 -0.41 7.41 -0.09
N ARG A 52 0.10 8.64 -0.24
CA ARG A 52 0.18 9.64 0.83
C ARG A 52 -1.21 10.08 1.29
N ALA A 53 -2.12 10.35 0.36
CA ALA A 53 -3.49 10.76 0.67
C ALA A 53 -4.27 9.69 1.44
N ARG A 54 -3.99 8.41 1.16
CA ARG A 54 -4.54 7.26 1.91
C ARG A 54 -3.84 7.00 3.25
N GLY A 55 -2.81 7.77 3.59
CA GLY A 55 -2.02 7.60 4.81
C GLY A 55 -1.21 6.30 4.85
N VAL A 56 -0.92 5.70 3.69
CA VAL A 56 -0.15 4.46 3.58
C VAL A 56 1.34 4.70 3.76
N ILE A 57 1.81 5.90 3.40
CA ILE A 57 3.19 6.37 3.55
C ILE A 57 3.19 7.73 4.22
N ASP A 58 4.24 8.04 4.96
CA ASP A 58 4.39 9.36 5.58
C ASP A 58 4.86 10.42 4.55
N ALA A 59 4.82 11.70 4.95
CA ALA A 59 5.23 12.80 4.08
C ALA A 59 6.73 12.77 3.71
N ALA A 60 7.61 12.40 4.64
CA ALA A 60 9.05 12.27 4.42
C ALA A 60 9.39 11.10 3.48
N GLU A 61 8.67 9.98 3.57
CA GLU A 61 8.80 8.83 2.67
C GLU A 61 8.34 9.17 1.25
N ALA A 62 7.22 9.90 1.14
CA ALA A 62 6.73 10.39 -0.15
C ALA A 62 7.75 11.33 -0.81
N ASP A 63 8.33 12.27 -0.06
CA ASP A 63 9.34 13.18 -0.57
C ASP A 63 10.64 12.45 -0.98
N ALA A 64 11.08 11.46 -0.19
CA ALA A 64 12.26 10.65 -0.51
C ALA A 64 12.08 9.83 -1.80
N GLN A 65 10.91 9.24 -2.01
CA GLN A 65 10.60 8.50 -3.23
C GLN A 65 10.42 9.42 -4.43
N ARG A 66 9.78 10.59 -4.26
CA ARG A 66 9.70 11.62 -5.30
C ARG A 66 11.08 12.06 -5.78
N ALA A 67 12.01 12.29 -4.85
CA ALA A 67 13.38 12.64 -5.17
C ALA A 67 14.14 11.53 -5.91
N ARG A 68 13.86 10.25 -5.61
CA ARG A 68 14.43 9.12 -6.38
C ARG A 68 13.89 9.08 -7.81
N ILE A 69 12.57 9.21 -7.98
CA ILE A 69 11.94 9.18 -9.31
C ILE A 69 12.46 10.32 -10.19
N LEU A 70 12.65 11.51 -9.64
CA LEU A 70 13.19 12.65 -10.36
C LEU A 70 14.69 12.54 -10.69
N ARG A 71 15.44 11.71 -9.95
CA ARG A 71 16.87 11.47 -10.19
C ARG A 71 17.13 10.42 -11.27
N ASP A 72 16.17 9.52 -11.49
CA ASP A 72 16.21 8.48 -12.52
C ASP A 72 15.76 9.00 -13.91
N LEU A 73 15.40 10.29 -14.03
CA LEU A 73 15.18 11.01 -15.28
C LEU A 73 16.50 11.50 -15.90
#